data_AF-A0A7S3UWA7-F1
#
_entry.id   AF-A0A7S3UWA7-F1
#
_cell.length_a   1.000
_cell.length_b   1.000
_cell.length_c   1.000
_cell.angle_alpha   90.00
_cell.angle_beta   90.00
_cell.angle_gamma   90.00
#
_symmetry.space_group_name_H-M   'P 1'
#
loop_
_entity.id
_entity.type
_entity.pdbx_description
1 polymer ?
#
loop_
_entity_poly.entity_id
_entity_poly.type
_entity_poly.pdbx_seq_one_letter_code
_entity_poly.pdbx_strand_id
1 'polypeptide(L)'
;MDLDESERIRAVADISRLSHRDVESIYDAIRLYSTDPEYITKEEYNQCLRDLVPGSTLSTSDKHMLSTEFSKIFFALDPAEEDKALHRHLICGLSLLCAGSKSVKLAFTYRLFQQGDQGGAAAEGQEPGAGAARGLGEYWLADYLQAFLAALCALVVPPTVPGERVADVVEEVSAEVAALCLEGLQPEDGRVSFEDFGGWYNSGGFEVVPWLELLDLRKWSAPVTDTIKKYFLDDGVELMGEEEDEEEEE
;
A
#
# COMPACT_ATOMS: atom_id res chain seq x y z
N MET A 1 11.31 -24.63 -1.30
CA MET A 1 11.25 -23.88 -2.57
C MET A 1 10.63 -22.56 -2.20
N ASP A 2 11.46 -21.55 -1.94
CA ASP A 2 10.98 -20.21 -1.65
C ASP A 2 10.25 -19.70 -2.88
N LEU A 3 8.95 -19.42 -2.72
CA LEU A 3 8.18 -18.75 -3.75
C LEU A 3 8.87 -17.42 -4.05
N ASP A 4 9.04 -17.09 -5.33
CA ASP A 4 9.39 -15.73 -5.72
C ASP A 4 8.39 -14.75 -5.06
N GLU A 5 8.84 -13.61 -4.58
CA GLU A 5 8.02 -12.65 -3.83
C GLU A 5 6.75 -12.27 -4.61
N SER A 6 6.87 -12.19 -5.95
CA SER A 6 5.77 -11.90 -6.84
C SER A 6 4.73 -13.05 -6.88
N GLU A 7 5.18 -14.31 -6.82
CA GLU A 7 4.30 -15.48 -6.73
C GLU A 7 3.60 -15.55 -5.37
N ARG A 8 4.31 -15.24 -4.28
CA ARG A 8 3.75 -15.21 -2.92
C ARG A 8 2.66 -14.15 -2.80
N ILE A 9 2.89 -12.93 -3.29
CA ILE A 9 1.91 -11.83 -3.21
C ILE A 9 0.67 -12.15 -4.06
N ARG A 10 0.86 -12.76 -5.23
CA ARG A 10 -0.27 -13.25 -6.05
C ARG A 10 -1.04 -14.36 -5.35
N ALA A 11 -0.35 -15.33 -4.75
CA ALA A 11 -1.00 -16.38 -3.97
C ALA A 11 -1.83 -15.79 -2.82
N VAL A 12 -1.31 -14.79 -2.10
CA VAL A 12 -2.06 -14.07 -1.06
C VAL A 12 -3.33 -13.43 -1.63
N ALA A 13 -3.23 -12.73 -2.76
CA ALA A 13 -4.39 -12.09 -3.40
C ALA A 13 -5.45 -13.10 -3.89
N ASP A 14 -5.03 -14.22 -4.47
CA ASP A 14 -5.92 -15.24 -5.02
C ASP A 14 -6.57 -16.12 -3.93
N ILE A 15 -5.79 -16.58 -2.95
CA ILE A 15 -6.27 -17.40 -1.83
C ILE A 15 -7.24 -16.60 -0.95
N SER A 16 -6.95 -15.31 -0.71
CA SER A 16 -7.85 -14.41 0.01
C SER A 16 -9.08 -13.98 -0.80
N ARG A 17 -9.08 -14.24 -2.12
CA ARG A 17 -10.06 -13.76 -3.12
C ARG A 17 -10.14 -12.25 -3.24
N LEU A 18 -9.16 -11.50 -2.71
CA LEU A 18 -9.09 -10.07 -2.91
C LEU A 18 -8.85 -9.73 -4.40
N SER A 19 -8.17 -10.60 -5.16
CA SER A 19 -7.95 -10.42 -6.60
C SER A 19 -9.24 -10.40 -7.45
N HIS A 20 -10.40 -10.71 -6.85
CA HIS A 20 -11.72 -10.63 -7.47
C HIS A 20 -12.62 -9.53 -6.90
N ARG A 21 -12.14 -8.76 -5.91
CA ARG A 21 -12.87 -7.65 -5.29
C ARG A 21 -12.32 -6.33 -5.77
N ASP A 22 -13.18 -5.34 -5.94
CA ASP A 22 -12.76 -3.96 -6.14
C ASP A 22 -12.42 -3.29 -4.79
N VAL A 23 -11.75 -2.14 -4.87
CA VAL A 23 -11.35 -1.35 -3.70
C VAL A 23 -12.55 -0.85 -2.89
N GLU A 24 -13.69 -0.61 -3.54
CA GLU A 24 -14.92 -0.14 -2.89
C GLU A 24 -15.51 -1.21 -1.98
N SER A 25 -15.51 -2.47 -2.42
CA SER A 25 -15.92 -3.61 -1.59
C SER A 25 -15.09 -3.76 -0.32
N ILE A 26 -13.82 -3.36 -0.34
CA ILE A 26 -12.93 -3.39 0.84
C ILE A 26 -13.26 -2.23 1.78
N TYR A 27 -13.51 -1.04 1.23
CA TYR A 27 -13.97 0.11 1.99
C TYR A 27 -15.26 -0.20 2.76
N ASP A 28 -16.26 -0.76 2.07
CA ASP A 28 -17.54 -1.12 2.67
C ASP A 28 -17.37 -2.16 3.78
N ALA A 29 -16.49 -3.15 3.57
CA ALA A 29 -16.19 -4.15 4.57
C ALA A 29 -15.54 -3.53 5.82
N ILE A 30 -14.50 -2.70 5.69
CA ILE A 30 -13.85 -2.03 6.83
C ILE A 30 -14.86 -1.21 7.64
N ARG A 31 -15.71 -0.44 6.97
CA ARG A 31 -16.74 0.38 7.62
C ARG A 31 -17.82 -0.42 8.33
N LEU A 32 -18.06 -1.66 7.93
CA LEU A 32 -19.05 -2.51 8.59
C LEU A 32 -18.59 -3.00 9.97
N TYR A 33 -17.29 -3.23 10.16
CA TYR A 33 -16.75 -3.74 11.45
C TYR A 33 -16.24 -2.64 12.36
N SER A 34 -15.82 -1.51 11.79
CA SER A 34 -15.22 -0.43 12.56
C SER A 34 -16.28 0.36 13.34
N THR A 35 -16.02 0.55 14.64
CA THR A 35 -16.85 1.38 15.52
C THR A 35 -16.51 2.87 15.47
N ASP A 36 -15.31 3.21 14.99
CA ASP A 36 -14.82 4.58 14.86
C ASP A 36 -14.90 5.06 13.39
N PRO A 37 -15.26 6.33 13.13
CA PRO A 37 -15.40 6.82 11.76
C PRO A 37 -14.10 6.89 10.95
N GLU A 38 -12.94 6.92 11.59
CA GLU A 38 -11.63 7.10 10.95
C GLU A 38 -10.66 5.94 11.17
N TYR A 39 -10.78 5.23 12.29
CA TYR A 39 -9.84 4.19 12.72
C TYR A 39 -10.48 2.81 12.77
N ILE A 40 -9.70 1.77 12.49
CA ILE A 40 -10.08 0.38 12.75
C ILE A 40 -9.02 -0.26 13.65
N THR A 41 -9.47 -0.83 14.75
CA THR A 41 -8.59 -1.57 15.67
C THR A 41 -8.13 -2.87 15.04
N LYS A 42 -7.03 -3.44 15.55
CA LYS A 42 -6.54 -4.74 15.09
C LYS A 42 -7.55 -5.85 15.30
N GLU A 43 -8.31 -5.79 16.39
CA GLU A 43 -9.38 -6.75 16.67
C GLU A 43 -10.49 -6.68 15.60
N GLU A 44 -11.03 -5.48 15.33
CA GLU A 44 -12.05 -5.26 14.30
C GLU A 44 -11.54 -5.65 12.90
N TYR A 45 -10.28 -5.32 12.59
CA TYR A 45 -9.64 -5.71 11.34
C TYR A 45 -9.55 -7.24 11.20
N ASN A 46 -9.13 -7.94 12.25
CA ASN A 46 -9.07 -9.40 12.24
C ASN A 46 -10.47 -10.04 12.09
N GLN A 47 -11.53 -9.40 12.61
CA GLN A 47 -12.91 -9.84 12.37
C GLN A 47 -13.32 -9.62 10.91
N CYS A 48 -13.07 -8.43 10.38
CA CYS A 48 -13.29 -8.07 8.97
C CYS A 48 -12.62 -9.08 8.02
N LEU A 49 -11.36 -9.44 8.27
CA LEU A 49 -10.62 -10.41 7.47
C LEU A 49 -11.26 -11.81 7.47
N ARG A 50 -11.84 -12.25 8.59
CA ARG A 50 -12.48 -13.58 8.66
C ARG A 50 -13.69 -13.70 7.74
N ASP A 51 -14.36 -12.58 7.50
CA ASP A 51 -15.54 -12.52 6.64
C ASP A 51 -15.19 -12.15 5.19
N LEU A 52 -14.10 -11.40 4.97
CA LEU A 52 -13.54 -11.15 3.63
C LEU A 52 -12.93 -12.41 2.99
N VAL A 53 -12.25 -13.23 3.79
CA VAL A 53 -11.49 -14.40 3.37
C VAL A 53 -12.29 -15.69 3.58
N PRO A 54 -12.31 -16.65 2.62
CA PRO A 54 -13.07 -17.90 2.75
C PRO A 54 -12.41 -18.92 3.71
N GLY A 55 -12.24 -18.58 4.99
CA GLY A 55 -11.43 -19.33 5.95
C GLY A 55 -11.87 -20.78 6.21
N SER A 56 -13.12 -21.15 5.94
CA SER A 56 -13.60 -22.54 6.11
C SER A 56 -13.05 -23.52 5.08
N THR A 57 -12.61 -23.03 3.92
CA THR A 57 -12.09 -23.86 2.82
C THR A 57 -10.56 -23.86 2.71
N LEU A 58 -9.87 -23.06 3.53
CA LEU A 58 -8.43 -22.89 3.46
C LEU A 58 -7.67 -23.91 4.32
N SER A 59 -6.50 -24.33 3.84
CA SER A 59 -5.58 -25.16 4.61
C SER A 59 -5.00 -24.39 5.81
N THR A 60 -4.44 -25.11 6.79
CA THR A 60 -3.78 -24.46 7.94
C THR A 60 -2.58 -23.61 7.50
N SER A 61 -1.84 -24.05 6.47
CA SER A 61 -0.71 -23.31 5.93
C SER A 61 -1.15 -22.01 5.27
N ASP A 62 -2.22 -22.05 4.46
CA ASP A 62 -2.78 -20.85 3.81
C ASP A 62 -3.28 -19.84 4.83
N LYS A 63 -3.97 -20.31 5.89
CA LYS A 63 -4.42 -19.45 6.98
C LYS A 63 -3.26 -18.73 7.66
N HIS A 64 -2.18 -19.46 7.93
CA HIS A 64 -1.00 -18.88 8.55
C HIS A 64 -0.32 -17.87 7.63
N MET A 65 -0.17 -18.19 6.34
CA MET A 65 0.37 -17.27 5.33
C MET A 65 -0.44 -15.98 5.26
N LEU A 66 -1.77 -16.08 5.05
CA LEU A 66 -2.64 -14.91 4.98
C LEU A 66 -2.61 -14.08 6.27
N SER A 67 -2.68 -14.74 7.44
CA SER A 67 -2.63 -14.04 8.73
C SER A 67 -1.34 -13.26 8.92
N THR A 68 -0.21 -13.82 8.48
CA THR A 68 1.10 -13.16 8.53
C THR A 68 1.12 -11.95 7.60
N GLU A 69 0.73 -12.10 6.34
CA GLU A 69 0.78 -10.99 5.36
C GLU A 69 -0.18 -9.85 5.68
N PHE A 70 -1.42 -10.17 6.06
CA PHE A 70 -2.38 -9.15 6.46
C PHE A 70 -1.98 -8.43 7.75
N SER A 71 -1.25 -9.09 8.65
CA SER A 71 -0.74 -8.44 9.85
C SER A 71 0.44 -7.54 9.56
N LYS A 72 1.35 -7.93 8.65
CA LYS A 72 2.44 -7.05 8.18
C LYS A 72 1.88 -5.74 7.60
N ILE A 73 0.88 -5.84 6.72
CA ILE A 73 0.22 -4.66 6.15
C ILE A 73 -0.38 -3.79 7.24
N PHE A 74 -1.10 -4.38 8.21
CA PHE A 74 -1.72 -3.61 9.28
C PHE A 74 -0.69 -2.86 10.13
N PHE A 75 0.35 -3.54 10.61
CA PHE A 75 1.35 -2.93 11.48
C PHE A 75 2.20 -1.87 10.76
N ALA A 76 2.45 -2.04 9.46
CA ALA A 76 3.09 -0.99 8.66
C ALA A 76 2.25 0.29 8.52
N LEU A 77 0.93 0.20 8.77
CA LEU A 77 -0.03 1.31 8.69
C LEU A 77 -0.50 1.77 10.09
N ASP A 78 0.17 1.28 11.14
CA ASP A 78 0.04 1.71 12.54
C ASP A 78 1.45 2.09 13.07
N PRO A 79 2.09 3.13 12.52
CA PRO A 79 3.44 3.53 12.92
C PRO A 79 3.50 4.04 14.36
N ALA A 80 2.37 4.42 14.95
CA ALA A 80 2.27 4.85 16.34
C ALA A 80 2.15 3.67 17.34
N GLU A 81 2.05 2.44 16.84
CA GLU A 81 1.87 1.22 17.64
C GLU A 81 0.66 1.30 18.60
N GLU A 82 -0.44 1.90 18.14
CA GLU A 82 -1.65 2.10 18.95
C GLU A 82 -2.67 0.94 18.78
N ASP A 83 -2.30 -0.12 18.06
CA ASP A 83 -3.14 -1.27 17.68
C ASP A 83 -4.38 -0.87 16.87
N LYS A 84 -4.25 0.21 16.08
CA LYS A 84 -5.30 0.74 15.20
C LYS A 84 -4.68 1.41 13.97
N ALA A 85 -5.37 1.31 12.84
CA ALA A 85 -4.96 1.95 11.60
C ALA A 85 -6.06 2.87 11.07
N LEU A 86 -5.68 3.94 10.38
CA LEU A 86 -6.61 4.79 9.66
C LEU A 86 -7.27 4.00 8.53
N HIS A 87 -8.59 4.14 8.34
CA HIS A 87 -9.33 3.46 7.27
C HIS A 87 -8.69 3.74 5.91
N ARG A 88 -8.43 5.02 5.60
CA ARG A 88 -7.87 5.46 4.31
C ARG A 88 -6.50 4.82 4.03
N HIS A 89 -5.67 4.65 5.06
CA HIS A 89 -4.37 3.98 4.97
C HIS A 89 -4.54 2.50 4.70
N LEU A 90 -5.39 1.82 5.49
CA LEU A 90 -5.64 0.39 5.34
C LEU A 90 -6.22 0.03 3.96
N ILE A 91 -7.09 0.89 3.41
CA ILE A 91 -7.65 0.70 2.08
C ILE A 91 -6.58 0.81 1.00
N CYS A 92 -5.63 1.76 1.12
CA CYS A 92 -4.48 1.80 0.22
C CYS A 92 -3.73 0.47 0.24
N GLY A 93 -3.39 -0.04 1.43
CA GLY A 93 -2.63 -1.28 1.57
C GLY A 93 -3.35 -2.51 1.04
N LEU A 94 -4.62 -2.70 1.36
CA LEU A 94 -5.40 -3.84 0.87
C LEU A 94 -5.71 -3.73 -0.63
N SER A 95 -5.82 -2.51 -1.18
CA SER A 95 -6.08 -2.31 -2.61
C SER A 95 -4.98 -2.88 -3.51
N LEU A 96 -3.75 -3.05 -3.00
CA LEU A 96 -2.65 -3.70 -3.72
C LEU A 96 -3.02 -5.12 -4.16
N LEU A 97 -3.78 -5.83 -3.32
CA LEU A 97 -4.23 -7.20 -3.54
C LEU A 97 -5.56 -7.29 -4.30
N CYS A 98 -6.19 -6.14 -4.58
CA CYS A 98 -7.51 -6.08 -5.19
C CYS A 98 -7.49 -6.15 -6.73
N ALA A 99 -8.64 -6.44 -7.32
CA ALA A 99 -8.88 -6.24 -8.75
C ALA A 99 -8.88 -4.73 -9.12
N GLY A 100 -8.87 -4.46 -10.42
CA GLY A 100 -8.97 -3.10 -10.96
C GLY A 100 -7.63 -2.51 -11.40
N SER A 101 -7.70 -1.44 -12.18
CA SER A 101 -6.51 -0.75 -12.68
C SER A 101 -5.89 0.16 -11.62
N LYS A 102 -4.60 0.46 -11.79
CA LYS A 102 -3.87 1.48 -11.01
C LYS A 102 -4.69 2.77 -10.86
N SER A 103 -5.18 3.33 -11.97
CA SER A 103 -5.92 4.59 -11.96
C SER A 103 -7.23 4.53 -11.17
N VAL A 104 -7.96 3.40 -11.21
CA VAL A 104 -9.20 3.22 -10.42
C VAL A 104 -8.90 3.19 -8.93
N LYS A 105 -7.87 2.43 -8.53
CA LYS A 105 -7.44 2.33 -7.12
C LYS A 105 -6.98 3.68 -6.60
N LEU A 106 -6.11 4.37 -7.36
CA LEU A 106 -5.63 5.69 -7.01
C LEU A 106 -6.77 6.70 -6.89
N ALA A 107 -7.67 6.78 -7.88
CA ALA A 107 -8.79 7.73 -7.85
C ALA A 107 -9.74 7.47 -6.67
N PHE A 108 -9.95 6.21 -6.28
CA PHE A 108 -10.78 5.87 -5.13
C PHE A 108 -10.12 6.34 -3.83
N THR A 109 -8.87 5.94 -3.59
CA THR A 109 -8.17 6.27 -2.35
C THR A 109 -7.90 7.76 -2.25
N TYR A 110 -7.59 8.44 -3.35
CA TYR A 110 -7.38 9.90 -3.38
C TYR A 110 -8.57 10.66 -2.80
N ARG A 111 -9.79 10.24 -3.13
CA ARG A 111 -11.02 10.84 -2.57
C ARG A 111 -11.14 10.67 -1.07
N LEU A 112 -10.64 9.57 -0.51
CA LEU A 112 -10.63 9.35 0.94
C LEU A 112 -9.69 10.33 1.65
N PHE A 113 -8.53 10.60 1.06
CA PHE A 113 -7.59 11.59 1.59
C PHE A 113 -8.12 13.01 1.44
N GLN A 114 -8.85 13.31 0.36
CA GLN A 114 -9.51 14.61 0.20
C GLN A 114 -10.59 14.86 1.27
N GLN A 115 -11.33 13.82 1.66
CA GLN A 115 -12.29 13.90 2.75
C GLN A 115 -11.60 14.12 4.11
N GLY A 116 -10.44 13.48 4.33
CA GLY A 116 -9.61 13.69 5.51
C GLY A 116 -9.06 15.12 5.60
N ASP A 117 -8.51 15.65 4.50
CA ASP A 117 -7.94 17.02 4.40
C ASP A 117 -8.99 18.11 4.67
N GLN A 118 -10.23 17.87 4.26
CA GLN A 118 -11.34 18.78 4.55
C GLN A 118 -11.86 18.69 6.00
N GLY A 119 -11.22 17.88 6.85
CA GLY A 119 -11.45 17.85 8.28
C GLY A 119 -12.67 17.05 8.71
N GLY A 120 -12.76 15.77 8.31
CA GLY A 120 -13.46 14.66 9.00
C GLY A 120 -14.97 14.74 9.29
N ALA A 121 -15.56 15.92 9.25
CA ALA A 121 -16.97 16.19 9.41
C ALA A 121 -17.31 17.21 8.34
N ALA A 122 -18.04 16.79 7.31
CA ALA A 122 -18.90 17.74 6.62
C ALA A 122 -19.70 18.43 7.72
N ALA A 123 -19.41 19.71 7.96
CA ALA A 123 -20.25 20.55 8.80
C ALA A 123 -21.66 20.42 8.22
N GLU A 124 -22.54 19.70 8.92
CA GLU A 124 -23.93 19.53 8.55
C GLU A 124 -24.53 20.94 8.34
N GLY A 125 -24.78 21.30 7.08
CA GLY A 125 -25.40 22.58 6.73
C GLY A 125 -24.59 23.52 5.83
N GLN A 126 -23.35 23.20 5.43
CA GLN A 126 -22.71 23.90 4.32
C GLN A 126 -23.10 23.22 2.99
N GLU A 127 -23.94 23.88 2.20
CA GLU A 127 -24.03 23.58 0.76
C GLU A 127 -22.60 23.52 0.20
N PRO A 128 -22.23 22.47 -0.56
CA PRO A 128 -20.92 22.42 -1.19
C PRO A 128 -20.84 23.60 -2.16
N GLY A 129 -20.26 24.71 -1.69
CA GLY A 129 -19.95 25.84 -2.54
C GLY A 129 -19.15 25.30 -3.71
N ALA A 130 -19.48 25.76 -4.92
CA ALA A 130 -18.92 25.31 -6.19
C ALA A 130 -17.40 25.55 -6.36
N GLY A 131 -16.64 25.66 -5.27
CA GLY A 131 -15.20 25.86 -5.18
C GLY A 131 -14.54 25.22 -3.94
N ALA A 132 -15.07 24.13 -3.40
CA ALA A 132 -14.32 23.32 -2.42
C ALA A 132 -13.05 22.76 -3.10
N ALA A 133 -11.88 23.08 -2.55
CA ALA A 133 -10.59 22.75 -3.15
C ALA A 133 -10.50 21.25 -3.48
N ARG A 134 -10.39 20.93 -4.77
CA ARG A 134 -10.48 19.56 -5.32
C ARG A 134 -9.14 18.84 -5.32
N GLY A 135 -8.29 19.11 -4.34
CA GLY A 135 -6.91 18.65 -4.33
C GLY A 135 -6.32 18.50 -2.94
N LEU A 136 -5.25 17.73 -2.85
CA LEU A 136 -4.49 17.52 -1.62
C LEU A 136 -3.41 18.58 -1.49
N GLY A 137 -3.28 19.17 -0.30
CA GLY A 137 -2.08 19.93 0.05
C GLY A 137 -0.87 19.02 0.23
N GLU A 138 0.33 19.60 0.33
CA GLU A 138 1.62 18.87 0.42
C GLU A 138 1.61 17.74 1.46
N TYR A 139 1.22 18.03 2.70
CA TYR A 139 1.15 17.03 3.78
C TYR A 139 0.22 15.86 3.43
N TRP A 140 -0.97 16.14 2.90
CA TRP A 140 -1.95 15.11 2.58
C TRP A 140 -1.59 14.31 1.34
N LEU A 141 -0.87 14.92 0.39
CA LEU A 141 -0.29 14.21 -0.74
C LEU A 141 0.84 13.28 -0.27
N ALA A 142 1.67 13.71 0.68
CA ALA A 142 2.67 12.86 1.31
C ALA A 142 2.02 11.70 2.08
N ASP A 143 1.02 11.96 2.93
CA ASP A 143 0.26 10.94 3.68
C ASP A 143 -0.37 9.90 2.73
N TYR A 144 -0.88 10.37 1.58
CA TYR A 144 -1.45 9.52 0.53
C TYR A 144 -0.44 8.56 -0.10
N LEU A 145 0.74 9.07 -0.44
CA LEU A 145 1.83 8.28 -1.03
C LEU A 145 2.42 7.32 0.00
N GLN A 146 2.59 7.79 1.25
CA GLN A 146 3.08 7.02 2.38
C GLN A 146 2.23 5.78 2.64
N ALA A 147 0.90 5.89 2.60
CA ALA A 147 0.01 4.75 2.80
C ALA A 147 0.23 3.62 1.79
N PHE A 148 0.50 3.94 0.51
CA PHE A 148 0.84 2.93 -0.49
C PHE A 148 2.25 2.38 -0.32
N LEU A 149 3.22 3.25 -0.10
CA LEU A 149 4.61 2.88 0.01
C LEU A 149 4.87 2.02 1.26
N ALA A 150 4.28 2.36 2.41
CA ALA A 150 4.33 1.55 3.63
C ALA A 150 3.82 0.13 3.40
N ALA A 151 2.66 -0.01 2.74
CA ALA A 151 2.07 -1.31 2.47
C ALA A 151 2.87 -2.13 1.44
N LEU A 152 3.45 -1.47 0.43
CA LEU A 152 4.39 -2.13 -0.49
C LEU A 152 5.61 -2.63 0.28
N CYS A 153 6.26 -1.78 1.08
CA CYS A 153 7.40 -2.15 1.90
C CYS A 153 7.07 -3.32 2.85
N ALA A 154 5.89 -3.34 3.46
CA ALA A 154 5.43 -4.47 4.29
C ALA A 154 5.40 -5.81 3.55
N LEU A 155 5.18 -5.78 2.23
CA LEU A 155 5.11 -6.96 1.39
C LEU A 155 6.47 -7.35 0.79
N VAL A 156 7.34 -6.40 0.43
CA VAL A 156 8.62 -6.71 -0.24
C VAL A 156 9.85 -6.63 0.66
N VAL A 157 9.86 -5.81 1.71
CA VAL A 157 11.05 -5.63 2.53
C VAL A 157 11.22 -6.86 3.45
N PRO A 158 12.40 -7.49 3.46
CA PRO A 158 12.67 -8.62 4.34
C PRO A 158 12.57 -8.26 5.83
N PRO A 159 12.14 -9.19 6.69
CA PRO A 159 12.01 -8.95 8.14
C PRO A 159 13.34 -8.70 8.85
N THR A 160 14.47 -8.86 8.16
CA THR A 160 15.81 -8.51 8.67
C THR A 160 16.03 -7.00 8.74
N VAL A 161 15.25 -6.20 8.00
CA VAL A 161 15.29 -4.74 8.07
C VAL A 161 14.39 -4.28 9.23
N PRO A 162 14.89 -3.47 10.18
CA PRO A 162 14.08 -2.95 11.28
C PRO A 162 12.90 -2.11 10.78
N GLY A 163 11.72 -2.30 11.38
CA GLY A 163 10.49 -1.58 11.00
C GLY A 163 10.63 -0.06 11.09
N GLU A 164 11.31 0.46 12.12
CA GLU A 164 11.62 1.89 12.28
C GLU A 164 12.38 2.45 11.07
N ARG A 165 13.42 1.74 10.59
CA ARG A 165 14.17 2.14 9.39
C ARG A 165 13.30 2.17 8.13
N VAL A 166 12.33 1.25 8.03
CA VAL A 166 11.39 1.24 6.91
C VAL A 166 10.44 2.44 7.01
N ALA A 167 9.92 2.72 8.20
CA ALA A 167 9.04 3.86 8.45
C ALA A 167 9.72 5.19 8.12
N ASP A 168 10.97 5.39 8.57
CA ASP A 168 11.76 6.60 8.28
C ASP A 168 11.93 6.83 6.77
N VAL A 169 12.31 5.79 6.03
CA VAL A 169 12.48 5.87 4.56
C VAL A 169 11.15 6.14 3.86
N VAL A 170 10.07 5.51 4.32
CA VAL A 170 8.74 5.72 3.75
C VAL A 170 8.28 7.16 3.95
N GLU A 171 8.47 7.72 5.14
CA GLU A 171 8.11 9.11 5.47
C GLU A 171 8.94 10.09 4.63
N GLU A 172 10.26 9.92 4.59
CA GLU A 172 11.19 10.78 3.84
C GLU A 172 10.86 10.79 2.34
N VAL A 173 10.77 9.60 1.72
CA VAL A 173 10.49 9.47 0.28
C VAL A 173 9.11 10.03 -0.07
N SER A 174 8.09 9.80 0.76
CA SER A 174 6.75 10.29 0.47
C SER A 174 6.66 11.81 0.56
N ALA A 175 7.35 12.42 1.52
CA ALA A 175 7.47 13.87 1.63
C ALA A 175 8.22 14.48 0.44
N GLU A 176 9.36 13.87 0.05
CA GLU A 176 10.16 14.33 -1.10
C GLU A 176 9.34 14.28 -2.40
N VAL A 177 8.63 13.17 -2.66
CA VAL A 177 7.79 13.03 -3.85
C VAL A 177 6.66 14.05 -3.86
N ALA A 178 6.00 14.29 -2.72
CA ALA A 178 4.95 15.28 -2.63
C ALA A 178 5.48 16.68 -2.97
N ALA A 179 6.63 17.06 -2.41
CA ALA A 179 7.29 18.33 -2.69
C ALA A 179 7.66 18.46 -4.19
N LEU A 180 8.25 17.42 -4.79
CA LEU A 180 8.59 17.38 -6.22
C LEU A 180 7.34 17.52 -7.11
N CYS A 181 6.21 16.93 -6.70
CA CYS A 181 4.95 17.04 -7.43
C CYS A 181 4.42 18.48 -7.40
N LEU A 182 4.41 19.12 -6.22
CA LEU A 182 4.01 20.52 -6.08
C LEU A 182 4.95 21.47 -6.82
N GLU A 183 6.27 21.25 -6.77
CA GLU A 183 7.25 22.07 -7.48
C GLU A 183 7.08 21.95 -9.00
N GLY A 184 6.82 20.74 -9.51
CA GLY A 184 6.61 20.50 -10.93
C GLY A 184 5.30 21.06 -11.48
N LEU A 185 4.24 21.11 -10.65
CA LEU A 185 2.91 21.61 -11.04
C LEU A 185 2.70 23.10 -10.76
N GLN A 186 3.32 23.63 -9.70
CA GLN A 186 3.14 24.98 -9.18
C GLN A 186 1.65 25.42 -9.07
N PRO A 187 0.78 24.65 -8.36
CA PRO A 187 -0.63 24.99 -8.26
C PRO A 187 -0.85 26.32 -7.49
N GLU A 188 -1.80 27.14 -7.95
CA GLU A 188 -2.05 28.48 -7.40
C GLU A 188 -2.44 28.47 -5.91
N ASP A 189 -3.19 27.46 -5.48
CA ASP A 189 -3.68 27.30 -4.11
C ASP A 189 -2.84 26.31 -3.28
N GLY A 190 -1.70 25.86 -3.82
CA GLY A 190 -0.83 24.88 -3.18
C GLY A 190 -1.45 23.48 -3.07
N ARG A 191 -2.53 23.19 -3.82
CA ARG A 191 -3.22 21.90 -3.80
C ARG A 191 -3.16 21.24 -5.17
N VAL A 192 -2.81 19.96 -5.17
CA VAL A 192 -2.74 19.15 -6.39
C VAL A 192 -4.07 18.44 -6.55
N SER A 193 -4.77 18.55 -7.69
CA SER A 193 -5.95 17.70 -7.93
C SER A 193 -5.55 16.30 -8.41
N PHE A 194 -6.48 15.35 -8.42
CA PHE A 194 -6.20 14.02 -9.00
C PHE A 194 -5.83 14.09 -10.49
N GLU A 195 -6.44 15.02 -11.23
CA GLU A 195 -6.13 15.25 -12.64
C GLU A 195 -4.71 15.81 -12.80
N ASP A 196 -4.33 16.79 -11.97
CA ASP A 196 -2.97 17.35 -11.97
C ASP A 196 -1.92 16.30 -11.60
N PHE A 197 -2.20 15.49 -10.56
CA PHE A 197 -1.32 14.39 -10.17
C PHE A 197 -1.15 13.38 -11.31
N GLY A 198 -2.23 13.01 -12.00
CA GLY A 198 -2.18 12.15 -13.17
C GLY A 198 -1.39 12.78 -14.34
N GLY A 199 -1.55 14.08 -14.56
CA GLY A 199 -0.80 14.84 -15.56
C GLY A 199 0.70 14.88 -15.26
N TRP A 200 1.08 15.19 -14.02
CA TRP A 200 2.46 15.16 -13.53
C TRP A 200 3.06 13.76 -13.68
N TYR A 201 2.34 12.72 -13.24
CA TYR A 201 2.80 11.34 -13.34
C TYR A 201 3.11 10.95 -14.79
N ASN A 202 2.22 11.24 -15.73
CA ASN A 202 2.38 10.90 -17.14
C ASN A 202 3.46 11.73 -17.87
N SER A 203 3.85 12.88 -17.31
CA SER A 203 4.83 13.79 -17.91
C SER A 203 6.27 13.56 -17.44
N GLY A 204 6.49 12.57 -16.57
CA GLY A 204 7.82 12.23 -16.03
C GLY A 204 7.79 11.75 -14.58
N GLY A 205 6.72 12.02 -13.83
CA GLY A 205 6.58 11.54 -12.45
C GLY A 205 6.62 10.01 -12.33
N PHE A 206 6.29 9.27 -13.39
CA PHE A 206 6.43 7.81 -13.43
C PHE A 206 7.88 7.32 -13.24
N GLU A 207 8.90 8.14 -13.51
CA GLU A 207 10.31 7.82 -13.26
C GLU A 207 10.66 7.96 -11.76
N VAL A 208 9.97 8.85 -11.05
CA VAL A 208 10.17 9.12 -9.62
C VAL A 208 9.38 8.13 -8.76
N VAL A 209 8.15 7.82 -9.15
CA VAL A 209 7.27 6.87 -8.45
C VAL A 209 6.85 5.67 -9.32
N PRO A 210 7.82 4.91 -9.87
CA PRO A 210 7.52 3.73 -10.69
C PRO A 210 6.83 2.63 -9.88
N TRP A 211 7.03 2.62 -8.56
CA TRP A 211 6.39 1.69 -7.63
C TRP A 211 4.86 1.78 -7.63
N LEU A 212 4.28 2.89 -8.10
CA LEU A 212 2.82 2.99 -8.28
C LEU A 212 2.28 2.03 -9.35
N GLU A 213 3.10 1.54 -10.28
CA GLU A 213 2.69 0.51 -11.23
C GLU A 213 2.34 -0.82 -10.56
N LEU A 214 2.89 -1.07 -9.37
CA LEU A 214 2.58 -2.27 -8.57
C LEU A 214 1.17 -2.24 -7.97
N LEU A 215 0.44 -1.12 -8.05
CA LEU A 215 -0.99 -1.14 -7.73
C LEU A 215 -1.79 -1.96 -8.76
N ASP A 216 -1.24 -2.20 -9.95
CA ASP A 216 -1.80 -3.17 -10.88
C ASP A 216 -1.25 -4.56 -10.57
N LEU A 217 -2.09 -5.43 -9.98
CA LEU A 217 -1.70 -6.78 -9.55
C LEU A 217 -1.07 -7.60 -10.69
N ARG A 218 -1.40 -7.30 -11.95
CA ARG A 218 -0.83 -7.96 -13.13
C ARG A 218 0.66 -7.66 -13.32
N LYS A 219 1.14 -6.52 -12.81
CA LYS A 219 2.55 -6.07 -12.89
C LYS A 219 3.47 -6.78 -11.90
N TRP A 220 2.92 -7.51 -10.92
CA TRP A 220 3.68 -8.37 -10.00
C TRP A 220 4.18 -9.65 -10.66
N SER A 221 4.78 -9.58 -11.85
CA SER A 221 5.44 -10.72 -12.50
C SER A 221 6.87 -10.84 -12.01
N ALA A 222 7.38 -12.08 -11.90
CA ALA A 222 8.76 -12.39 -11.52
C ALA A 222 9.86 -11.47 -12.12
N PRO A 223 9.77 -11.00 -13.38
CA PRO A 223 10.78 -10.08 -13.94
C PRO A 223 10.83 -8.67 -13.29
N VAL A 224 9.76 -8.20 -12.65
CA VAL A 224 9.68 -6.85 -12.04
C VAL A 224 10.31 -6.83 -10.64
N THR A 225 10.14 -7.90 -9.87
CA THR A 225 10.79 -8.09 -8.57
C THR A 225 12.30 -8.17 -8.70
N ASP A 226 12.82 -8.80 -9.76
CA ASP A 226 14.26 -8.83 -10.07
C ASP A 226 14.85 -7.45 -10.37
N THR A 227 14.05 -6.57 -11.00
CA THR A 227 14.47 -5.19 -11.28
C THR A 227 14.58 -4.39 -9.98
N ILE A 228 13.60 -4.50 -9.09
CA ILE A 228 13.60 -3.84 -7.77
C ILE A 228 14.76 -4.38 -6.91
N LYS A 229 14.94 -5.69 -6.84
CA LYS A 229 16.09 -6.31 -6.15
C LYS A 229 17.43 -5.78 -6.65
N LYS A 230 17.58 -5.56 -7.96
CA LYS A 230 18.78 -4.94 -8.54
C LYS A 230 18.98 -3.48 -8.10
N TYR A 231 17.92 -2.73 -7.83
CA TYR A 231 18.06 -1.37 -7.30
C TYR A 231 18.33 -1.33 -5.78
N PHE A 232 17.88 -2.34 -5.03
CA PHE A 232 17.98 -2.36 -3.56
C PHE A 232 19.09 -3.25 -2.99
N LEU A 233 19.63 -4.22 -3.76
CA LEU A 233 20.62 -5.20 -3.29
C LEU A 233 21.97 -5.14 -4.02
N ASP A 234 22.10 -4.35 -5.09
CA ASP A 234 23.31 -4.29 -5.93
C ASP A 234 24.37 -3.30 -5.38
N ASP A 235 24.14 -2.70 -4.21
CA ASP A 235 25.21 -2.11 -3.39
C ASP A 235 25.93 -3.22 -2.58
N GLY A 236 26.58 -4.12 -3.31
CA GLY A 236 27.88 -4.68 -2.95
C GLY A 236 28.02 -5.52 -1.68
N VAL A 237 27.34 -6.67 -1.58
CA VAL A 237 27.78 -7.76 -0.68
C VAL A 237 27.90 -9.06 -1.46
N GLU A 238 29.11 -9.38 -1.89
CA GLU A 238 29.50 -10.73 -2.34
C GLU A 238 29.37 -11.70 -1.16
N LEU A 239 28.34 -12.54 -1.16
CA LEU A 239 28.32 -13.73 -0.31
C LEU A 239 29.20 -14.79 -0.97
N MET A 240 30.39 -14.97 -0.41
CA MET A 240 31.34 -16.02 -0.77
C MET A 240 30.63 -17.38 -0.80
N GLY A 241 30.90 -18.12 -1.87
CA GLY A 241 30.32 -19.44 -2.14
C GLY A 241 30.70 -20.48 -1.09
N GLU A 242 29.73 -21.35 -0.79
CA GLU A 242 30.00 -22.64 -0.17
C GLU A 242 30.37 -23.60 -1.31
N GLU A 243 31.62 -24.05 -1.33
CA GLU A 243 32.08 -25.16 -2.15
C GLU A 243 31.41 -26.45 -1.64
N GLU A 244 30.76 -27.17 -2.55
CA GLU A 244 30.29 -28.54 -2.34
C GLU A 244 31.50 -29.47 -2.25
N ASP A 245 31.83 -29.97 -1.05
CA ASP A 245 32.69 -31.15 -0.93
C ASP A 245 31.83 -32.40 -1.13
N GLU A 246 31.98 -33.00 -2.31
CA GLU A 246 31.41 -34.30 -2.69
C GLU A 246 31.92 -35.41 -1.77
N GLU A 247 30.99 -36.20 -1.23
CA GLU A 247 31.26 -37.49 -0.62
C GLU A 247 31.73 -38.48 -1.70
N GLU A 248 32.99 -38.93 -1.65
CA GLU A 248 33.39 -40.20 -2.27
C GLU A 248 33.46 -41.31 -1.21
N GLU A 249 32.49 -42.23 -1.30
CA GLU A 249 32.53 -43.56 -0.69
C GLU A 249 33.57 -44.45 -1.40
N GLU A 250 34.61 -44.91 -0.69
CA GLU A 250 35.03 -46.33 -0.50
C GLU A 250 36.32 -46.46 0.33
#